data_AF-A0A0Q4TJ54-F1
#
_entry.id   AF-A0A0Q4TJ54-F1
#
_cell.length_a   1.000
_cell.length_b   1.000
_cell.length_c   1.000
_cell.angle_alpha   90.00
_cell.angle_beta   90.00
_cell.angle_gamma   90.00
#
_symmetry.space_group_name_H-M   'P 1'
#
loop_
_entity.id
_entity.type
_entity.pdbx_description
1 polymer ?
#
loop_
_entity_poly.entity_id
_entity_poly.type
_entity_poly.pdbx_seq_one_letter_code
_entity_poly.pdbx_strand_id
1 'polypeptide(L)'
;MPALTDDVPGELIQKLGEDGARRVKVWLDSTTRVTSTWSVYDRFGADRLMYPWPKGGKSYSYDIGGLFFGGDLHQQSFLVECKKYSNPNQGGAFDKFLAQSYVTLKDHPQLADHFLWVTWHPFRQTTWNDLASEDNIRTALIAEKSRVFGDVTDDEALDAVDASIVADLVDRVWVIVLSDKQETLVISREDRADLMRIRILKEEQ
;
A
#
# COMPACT_ATOMS: atom_id res chain seq x y z
N MET A 1 23.19 1.40 3.85
CA MET A 1 22.63 2.76 3.68
C MET A 1 22.65 3.44 5.03
N PRO A 2 23.17 4.67 5.18
CA PRO A 2 23.15 5.38 6.46
C PRO A 2 21.69 5.62 6.90
N ALA A 3 21.45 5.58 8.21
CA ALA A 3 20.13 5.80 8.79
C ALA A 3 19.63 7.22 8.48
N LEU A 4 18.45 7.33 7.90
CA LEU A 4 17.81 8.61 7.61
C LEU A 4 17.39 9.27 8.93
N THR A 5 18.00 10.41 9.27
CA THR A 5 17.61 11.30 10.37
C THR A 5 16.72 12.43 9.85
N ASP A 6 16.06 13.17 10.75
CA ASP A 6 15.04 14.18 10.44
C ASP A 6 15.51 15.40 9.59
N ASP A 7 16.79 15.46 9.21
CA ASP A 7 17.43 16.55 8.44
C ASP A 7 17.62 16.25 6.94
N VAL A 8 16.98 15.21 6.41
CA VAL A 8 17.10 14.87 4.98
C VAL A 8 16.34 15.90 4.12
N PRO A 9 16.98 16.55 3.13
CA PRO A 9 16.31 17.49 2.24
C PRO A 9 15.08 16.86 1.57
N GLY A 10 13.97 17.61 1.49
CA GLY A 10 12.71 17.11 0.95
C GLY A 10 12.80 16.51 -0.46
N GLU A 11 13.71 17.02 -1.30
CA GLU A 11 14.00 16.46 -2.63
C GLU A 11 14.59 15.04 -2.57
N LEU A 12 15.46 14.78 -1.59
CA LEU A 12 16.06 13.45 -1.40
C LEU A 12 15.02 12.45 -0.86
N ILE A 13 14.09 12.91 -0.01
CA ILE A 13 12.95 12.10 0.44
C ILE A 13 12.05 11.73 -0.74
N GLN A 14 11.75 12.69 -1.63
CA GLN A 14 10.96 12.43 -2.84
C GLN A 14 11.64 11.43 -3.76
N LYS A 15 12.94 11.61 -4.05
CA LYS A 15 13.72 10.66 -4.86
C LYS A 15 13.77 9.27 -4.25
N LEU A 16 13.84 9.17 -2.92
CA LEU A 16 13.83 7.90 -2.21
C LEU A 16 12.46 7.21 -2.31
N GLY A 17 11.38 7.96 -2.21
CA GLY A 17 10.01 7.47 -2.43
C GLY A 17 9.82 6.94 -3.84
N GLU A 18 10.23 7.72 -4.84
CA GLU A 18 10.16 7.33 -6.26
C GLU A 18 10.99 6.07 -6.55
N ASP A 19 12.22 5.98 -6.02
CA ASP A 19 13.04 4.78 -6.18
C ASP A 19 12.42 3.56 -5.48
N GLY A 20 11.85 3.75 -4.29
CA GLY A 20 11.10 2.71 -3.59
C GLY A 20 9.94 2.18 -4.43
N ALA A 21 9.05 3.06 -4.89
CA ALA A 21 7.91 2.68 -5.72
C ALA A 21 8.34 1.98 -7.02
N ARG A 22 9.38 2.49 -7.69
CA ARG A 22 9.95 1.85 -8.88
C ARG A 22 10.44 0.42 -8.58
N ARG A 23 11.13 0.21 -7.46
CA ARG A 23 11.65 -1.12 -7.07
C ARG A 23 10.53 -2.07 -6.70
N VAL A 24 9.53 -1.63 -5.93
CA VAL A 24 8.33 -2.44 -5.63
C VAL A 24 7.60 -2.84 -6.90
N LYS A 25 7.41 -1.91 -7.84
CA LYS A 25 6.77 -2.19 -9.13
C LYS A 25 7.50 -3.29 -9.90
N VAL A 26 8.83 -3.17 -10.03
CA VAL A 26 9.65 -4.20 -10.69
C VAL A 26 9.56 -5.54 -9.96
N TRP A 27 9.60 -5.54 -8.63
CA TRP A 27 9.48 -6.76 -7.84
C TRP A 27 8.12 -7.44 -8.03
N LEU A 28 7.02 -6.69 -7.89
CA LEU A 28 5.65 -7.15 -8.11
C LEU A 28 5.46 -7.73 -9.51
N ASP A 29 5.90 -7.01 -10.54
CA ASP A 29 5.86 -7.46 -11.93
C ASP A 29 6.63 -8.78 -12.13
N SER A 30 7.73 -8.96 -11.41
CA SER A 30 8.60 -10.14 -11.51
C SER A 30 8.08 -11.34 -10.72
N THR A 31 7.08 -11.17 -9.84
CA THR A 31 6.37 -12.31 -9.21
C THR A 31 5.57 -13.11 -10.23
N THR A 32 5.30 -12.56 -11.41
CA THR A 32 4.38 -13.08 -12.44
C THR A 32 2.91 -13.19 -11.99
N ARG A 33 2.59 -12.81 -10.75
CA ARG A 33 1.24 -12.79 -10.18
C ARG A 33 0.55 -11.44 -10.33
N VAL A 34 1.10 -10.56 -11.17
CA VAL A 34 0.55 -9.23 -11.44
C VAL A 34 0.46 -9.05 -12.96
N THR A 35 -0.71 -8.59 -13.45
CA THR A 35 -0.96 -8.39 -14.89
C THR A 35 -0.72 -6.95 -15.32
N SER A 36 -0.92 -5.99 -14.43
CA SER A 36 -0.76 -4.57 -14.74
C SER A 36 -0.46 -3.80 -13.46
N THR A 37 0.46 -2.83 -13.56
CA THR A 37 0.82 -1.91 -12.48
C THR A 37 0.91 -0.49 -13.02
N TRP A 38 0.39 0.45 -12.24
CA TRP A 38 0.57 1.88 -12.47
C TRP A 38 1.10 2.54 -11.19
N SER A 39 1.92 3.56 -11.38
CA SER A 39 2.58 4.30 -10.31
C SER A 39 2.02 5.72 -10.23
N VAL A 40 1.95 6.31 -9.05
CA VAL A 40 1.54 7.73 -8.88
C VAL A 40 2.48 8.68 -9.63
N TYR A 41 3.71 8.24 -9.91
CA TYR A 41 4.72 8.95 -10.69
C TYR A 41 4.51 8.82 -12.21
N ASP A 42 3.63 7.93 -12.67
CA ASP A 42 3.29 7.82 -14.09
C ASP A 42 2.33 8.95 -14.52
N ARG A 43 2.43 9.43 -15.76
CA ARG A 43 1.67 10.58 -16.29
C ARG A 43 0.15 10.54 -16.04
N PHE A 44 -0.43 9.34 -16.02
CA PHE A 44 -1.87 9.11 -15.80
C PHE A 44 -2.15 8.25 -14.55
N GLY A 45 -1.13 7.93 -13.76
CA GLY A 45 -1.27 7.07 -12.59
C GLY A 45 -1.81 7.83 -11.38
N ALA A 46 -1.48 9.12 -11.26
CA ALA A 46 -1.97 9.97 -10.17
C ALA A 46 -3.51 10.01 -10.10
N ASP A 47 -4.20 10.14 -11.23
CA ASP A 47 -5.67 10.19 -11.29
C ASP A 47 -6.34 8.89 -10.81
N ARG A 48 -5.62 7.76 -10.84
CA ARG A 48 -6.10 6.44 -10.41
C ARG A 48 -5.76 6.11 -8.96
N LEU A 49 -4.88 6.88 -8.35
CA LEU A 49 -4.30 6.59 -7.04
C LEU A 49 -4.56 7.66 -6.00
N MET A 50 -5.16 8.79 -6.40
CA MET A 50 -5.55 9.86 -5.50
C MET A 50 -6.99 9.70 -5.03
N TYR A 51 -7.17 9.80 -3.72
CA TYR A 51 -8.45 9.66 -3.04
C TYR A 51 -8.68 10.85 -2.10
N PRO A 52 -9.90 11.38 -2.00
CA PRO A 52 -10.20 12.47 -1.08
C PRO A 52 -10.29 11.94 0.36
N TRP A 53 -9.79 12.70 1.33
CA TRP A 53 -10.24 12.51 2.72
C TRP A 53 -11.70 12.97 2.84
N PRO A 54 -12.56 12.29 3.62
CA PRO A 54 -13.95 12.69 3.81
C PRO A 54 -14.07 14.10 4.42
N LYS A 55 -13.10 14.49 5.25
CA LYS A 55 -13.01 15.79 5.93
C LYS A 55 -11.64 16.42 5.72
N GLY A 56 -11.55 17.74 5.96
CA GLY A 56 -10.28 18.48 5.90
C GLY A 56 -9.81 18.90 4.49
N GLY A 57 -10.53 18.53 3.44
CA GLY A 57 -10.38 19.06 2.08
C GLY A 57 -9.07 18.70 1.36
N LYS A 58 -8.27 17.79 1.91
CA LYS A 58 -7.04 17.28 1.28
C LYS A 58 -7.26 15.89 0.73
N SER A 59 -6.51 15.53 -0.30
CA SER A 59 -6.44 14.16 -0.81
C SER A 59 -5.25 13.41 -0.21
N TYR A 60 -5.28 12.10 -0.34
CA TYR A 60 -4.14 11.21 -0.17
C TYR A 60 -3.93 10.39 -1.43
N SER A 61 -2.80 9.71 -1.51
CA SER A 61 -2.50 8.81 -2.61
C SER A 61 -1.81 7.54 -2.12
N TYR A 62 -1.90 6.49 -2.93
CA TYR A 62 -1.03 5.32 -2.85
C TYR A 62 0.08 5.43 -3.89
N ASP A 63 1.22 4.80 -3.64
CA ASP A 63 2.38 4.85 -4.54
C ASP A 63 2.15 4.03 -5.82
N ILE A 64 1.51 2.86 -5.69
CA ILE A 64 1.27 1.92 -6.79
C ILE A 64 -0.15 1.36 -6.70
N GLY A 65 -0.76 1.09 -7.85
CA GLY A 65 -1.93 0.23 -7.94
C GLY A 65 -1.77 -0.81 -9.06
N GLY A 66 -2.57 -1.86 -9.01
CA GLY A 66 -2.49 -2.91 -10.00
C GLY A 66 -3.58 -3.97 -9.88
N LEU A 67 -3.44 -5.00 -10.71
CA LEU A 67 -4.32 -6.16 -10.76
C LEU A 67 -3.49 -7.45 -10.65
N PHE A 68 -3.93 -8.37 -9.80
CA PHE A 68 -3.33 -9.69 -9.69
C PHE A 68 -3.68 -10.60 -10.87
N PHE A 69 -2.79 -11.56 -11.15
CA PHE A 69 -2.89 -12.53 -12.24
C PHE A 69 -2.85 -13.96 -11.71
N GLY A 70 -3.79 -14.78 -12.21
CA GLY A 70 -3.86 -16.23 -11.97
C GLY A 70 -4.28 -16.64 -10.56
N GLY A 71 -4.80 -17.86 -10.47
CA GLY A 71 -5.28 -18.45 -9.22
C GLY A 71 -6.41 -17.64 -8.58
N ASP A 72 -6.54 -17.77 -7.26
CA ASP A 72 -7.67 -17.20 -6.50
C ASP A 72 -7.70 -15.67 -6.48
N LEU A 73 -6.55 -15.02 -6.74
CA LEU A 73 -6.41 -13.57 -6.77
C LEU A 73 -6.65 -12.98 -8.16
N HIS A 74 -6.91 -13.78 -9.19
CA HIS A 74 -6.98 -13.27 -10.56
C HIS A 74 -8.01 -12.14 -10.70
N GLN A 75 -7.60 -11.02 -11.32
CA GLN A 75 -8.40 -9.80 -11.51
C GLN A 75 -8.74 -9.03 -10.23
N GLN A 76 -8.29 -9.48 -9.06
CA GLN A 76 -8.41 -8.69 -7.83
C GLN A 76 -7.41 -7.54 -7.88
N SER A 77 -7.88 -6.36 -7.49
CA SER A 77 -7.14 -5.11 -7.46
C SER A 77 -6.35 -4.94 -6.17
N PHE A 78 -5.26 -4.18 -6.24
CA PHE A 78 -4.50 -3.83 -5.05
C PHE A 78 -3.99 -2.40 -5.11
N LEU A 79 -3.80 -1.81 -3.93
CA LEU A 79 -3.14 -0.52 -3.73
C LEU A 79 -1.95 -0.70 -2.80
N VAL A 80 -0.87 0.03 -3.06
CA VAL A 80 0.41 -0.14 -2.34
C VAL A 80 0.89 1.19 -1.80
N GLU A 81 1.27 1.19 -0.52
CA GLU A 81 2.09 2.24 0.08
C GLU A 81 3.51 1.69 0.30
N CYS A 82 4.51 2.40 -0.19
CA CYS A 82 5.91 2.00 -0.17
C CYS A 82 6.73 2.90 0.76
N LYS A 83 7.34 2.31 1.78
CA LYS A 83 8.28 2.98 2.68
C LYS A 83 9.67 2.36 2.57
N LYS A 84 10.51 2.95 1.73
CA LYS A 84 11.93 2.60 1.64
C LYS A 84 12.74 3.22 2.79
N TYR A 85 12.31 2.97 4.01
CA TYR A 85 13.00 3.40 5.21
C TYR A 85 14.09 2.42 5.62
N SER A 86 15.10 2.94 6.31
CA SER A 86 16.20 2.16 6.87
C SER A 86 16.14 2.10 8.41
N ASN A 87 14.99 2.45 8.99
CA ASN A 87 14.79 2.54 10.43
C ASN A 87 13.40 1.98 10.80
N PRO A 88 13.18 1.60 12.07
CA PRO A 88 11.92 1.02 12.51
C PRO A 88 10.81 2.05 12.82
N ASN A 89 11.08 3.36 12.70
CA ASN A 89 10.16 4.44 13.09
C ASN A 89 9.12 4.71 11.99
N GLN A 90 8.31 3.69 11.68
CA GLN A 90 7.31 3.74 10.61
C GLN A 90 5.87 3.62 11.13
N GLY A 91 5.70 3.41 12.44
CA GLY A 91 4.40 3.12 13.06
C GLY A 91 3.32 4.15 12.74
N GLY A 92 3.60 5.44 12.91
CA GLY A 92 2.61 6.48 12.58
C GLY A 92 2.29 6.57 11.08
N ALA A 93 3.24 6.26 10.20
CA ALA A 93 2.98 6.20 8.77
C ALA A 93 2.13 4.98 8.40
N PHE A 94 2.32 3.86 9.10
CA PHE A 94 1.49 2.67 8.95
C PHE A 94 0.07 2.89 9.49
N ASP A 95 -0.08 3.56 10.64
CA ASP A 95 -1.40 3.94 11.18
C ASP A 95 -2.17 4.80 10.17
N LYS A 96 -1.51 5.81 9.60
CA LYS A 96 -2.10 6.63 8.54
C LYS A 96 -2.52 5.78 7.33
N PHE A 97 -1.71 4.80 6.92
CA PHE A 97 -2.06 3.87 5.84
C PHE A 97 -3.29 3.02 6.17
N LEU A 98 -3.46 2.54 7.41
CA LEU A 98 -4.66 1.82 7.83
C LEU A 98 -5.90 2.72 7.74
N ALA A 99 -5.80 3.97 8.21
CA ALA A 99 -6.90 4.93 8.13
C ALA A 99 -7.28 5.26 6.66
N GLN A 100 -6.29 5.43 5.79
CA GLN A 100 -6.50 5.62 4.35
C GLN A 100 -7.19 4.42 3.70
N SER A 101 -6.76 3.21 4.07
CA SER A 101 -7.30 1.97 3.52
C SER A 101 -8.73 1.73 3.96
N TYR A 102 -9.07 2.04 5.21
CA TYR A 102 -10.45 2.03 5.70
C TYR A 102 -11.33 3.01 4.90
N VAL A 103 -10.89 4.25 4.71
CA VAL A 103 -11.64 5.24 3.92
C VAL A 103 -11.81 4.78 2.48
N THR A 104 -10.74 4.26 1.86
CA THR A 104 -10.79 3.78 0.47
C THR A 104 -11.76 2.62 0.34
N LEU A 105 -11.71 1.64 1.23
CA LEU A 105 -12.62 0.50 1.23
C LEU A 105 -14.08 0.93 1.45
N LYS A 106 -14.30 1.89 2.35
CA LYS A 106 -15.64 2.43 2.65
C LYS A 106 -16.25 3.17 1.48
N ASP A 107 -15.50 4.11 0.88
CA ASP A 107 -16.04 5.05 -0.09
C ASP A 107 -15.88 4.55 -1.53
N HIS A 108 -14.93 3.63 -1.77
CA HIS A 108 -14.57 3.09 -3.07
C HIS A 108 -14.29 1.57 -3.03
N PRO A 109 -15.23 0.74 -2.52
CA PRO A 109 -15.00 -0.70 -2.32
C PRO A 109 -14.61 -1.47 -3.60
N GLN A 110 -14.98 -0.95 -4.76
CA GLN A 110 -14.67 -1.52 -6.08
C GLN A 110 -13.26 -1.18 -6.61
N LEU A 111 -12.52 -0.28 -5.95
CA LEU A 111 -11.23 0.21 -6.44
C LEU A 111 -10.02 -0.45 -5.75
N ALA A 112 -10.24 -1.24 -4.70
CA ALA A 112 -9.17 -1.94 -4.00
C ALA A 112 -9.70 -3.21 -3.32
N ASP A 113 -9.27 -4.38 -3.80
CA ASP A 113 -9.51 -5.64 -3.11
C ASP A 113 -8.49 -5.88 -1.98
N HIS A 114 -7.24 -5.45 -2.18
CA HIS A 114 -6.14 -5.60 -1.22
C HIS A 114 -5.33 -4.31 -1.00
N PHE A 115 -4.77 -4.17 0.21
CA PHE A 115 -3.93 -3.03 0.58
C PHE A 115 -2.56 -3.52 1.04
N LEU A 116 -1.51 -3.16 0.32
CA LEU A 116 -0.16 -3.65 0.55
C LEU A 116 0.70 -2.55 1.16
N TRP A 117 1.24 -2.80 2.34
CA TRP A 117 2.34 -2.04 2.90
C TRP A 117 3.66 -2.71 2.55
N VAL A 118 4.51 -2.03 1.78
CA VAL A 118 5.82 -2.55 1.39
C VAL A 118 6.93 -1.70 2.00
N THR A 119 7.84 -2.33 2.74
CA THR A 119 8.96 -1.63 3.40
C THR A 119 10.27 -2.41 3.26
N TRP A 120 11.40 -1.74 3.48
CA TRP A 120 12.73 -2.35 3.49
C TRP A 120 13.29 -2.59 4.89
N HIS A 121 12.52 -2.23 5.93
CA HIS A 121 12.94 -2.39 7.29
C HIS A 121 11.77 -2.84 8.17
N PRO A 122 11.93 -3.92 8.95
CA PRO A 122 10.92 -4.35 9.91
C PRO A 122 10.58 -3.25 10.93
N PHE A 123 9.33 -3.17 11.34
CA PHE A 123 8.85 -2.21 12.34
C PHE A 123 7.86 -2.91 13.27
N ARG A 124 7.63 -2.36 14.47
CA ARG A 124 6.69 -2.92 15.48
C ARG A 124 6.82 -4.45 15.65
N GLN A 125 8.06 -4.95 15.71
CA GLN A 125 8.35 -6.38 15.70
C GLN A 125 7.70 -7.14 16.87
N THR A 126 7.50 -6.47 18.02
CA THR A 126 6.87 -7.04 19.22
C THR A 126 5.36 -7.23 19.08
N THR A 127 4.72 -6.57 18.12
CA THR A 127 3.27 -6.64 17.85
C THR A 127 3.03 -6.97 16.38
N TRP A 128 3.92 -7.77 15.78
CA TRP A 128 3.94 -8.04 14.34
C TRP A 128 2.65 -8.70 13.84
N ASN A 129 2.12 -9.65 14.61
CA ASN A 129 0.91 -10.37 14.26
C ASN A 129 -0.37 -9.53 14.41
N ASP A 130 -0.27 -8.40 15.12
CA ASP A 130 -1.41 -7.54 15.42
C ASP A 130 -1.40 -6.28 14.56
N LEU A 131 -0.46 -6.12 13.62
CA LEU A 131 -0.27 -4.86 12.88
C LEU A 131 -1.58 -4.30 12.31
N ALA A 132 -2.37 -5.16 11.65
CA ALA A 132 -3.66 -4.80 11.07
C ALA A 132 -4.85 -5.36 11.87
N SER A 133 -4.71 -5.58 13.19
CA SER A 133 -5.83 -5.99 14.04
C SER A 133 -6.93 -4.92 14.08
N GLU A 134 -8.15 -5.31 14.42
CA GLU A 134 -9.26 -4.36 14.56
C GLU A 134 -8.93 -3.20 15.51
N ASP A 135 -8.29 -3.50 16.65
CA ASP A 135 -7.88 -2.51 17.64
C ASP A 135 -6.87 -1.51 17.08
N ASN A 136 -5.91 -1.98 16.29
CA ASN A 136 -4.91 -1.12 15.66
C ASN A 136 -5.51 -0.28 14.53
N ILE A 137 -6.46 -0.82 13.75
CA ILE A 137 -7.21 -0.06 12.76
C ILE A 137 -8.05 1.03 13.44
N ARG A 138 -8.77 0.71 14.51
CA ARG A 138 -9.54 1.70 15.29
C ARG A 138 -8.62 2.79 15.82
N THR A 139 -7.50 2.42 16.43
CA THR A 139 -6.50 3.37 16.94
C THR A 139 -5.98 4.29 15.84
N ALA A 140 -5.69 3.75 14.65
CA ALA A 140 -5.30 4.52 13.48
C ALA A 140 -6.39 5.50 13.02
N LEU A 141 -7.66 5.09 13.02
CA LEU A 141 -8.79 5.95 12.69
C LEU A 141 -8.95 7.11 13.67
N ILE A 142 -8.72 6.87 14.95
CA ILE A 142 -8.73 7.93 15.98
C ILE A 142 -7.56 8.90 15.80
N ALA A 143 -6.36 8.39 15.49
CA ALA A 143 -5.21 9.24 15.20
C ALA A 143 -5.44 10.18 14.01
N GLU A 144 -6.23 9.76 13.01
CA GLU A 144 -6.61 10.57 11.84
C GLU A 144 -8.06 11.11 11.91
N LYS A 145 -8.70 11.14 13.09
CA LYS A 145 -10.13 11.45 13.24
C LYS A 145 -10.56 12.76 12.58
N SER A 146 -9.71 13.79 12.63
CA SER A 146 -9.98 15.08 12.02
C SER A 146 -10.21 15.02 10.51
N ARG A 147 -9.59 14.04 9.84
CA ARG A 147 -9.72 13.78 8.40
C ARG A 147 -10.82 12.79 8.07
N VAL A 148 -11.05 11.81 8.94
CA VAL A 148 -12.03 10.74 8.72
C VAL A 148 -13.43 11.18 9.14
N PHE A 149 -13.56 11.74 10.35
CA PHE A 149 -14.84 12.04 11.01
C PHE A 149 -15.08 13.55 11.17
N GLY A 150 -14.01 14.34 11.32
CA GLY A 150 -14.07 15.79 11.47
C GLY A 150 -13.70 16.24 12.88
N ASP A 151 -14.19 17.40 13.30
CA ASP A 151 -13.97 17.93 14.65
C ASP A 151 -14.93 17.24 15.64
N VAL A 152 -14.51 16.07 16.12
CA VAL A 152 -15.25 15.20 17.05
C VAL A 152 -14.33 14.72 18.16
N THR A 153 -14.92 14.32 19.28
CA THR A 153 -14.23 13.63 20.38
C THR A 153 -13.76 12.22 19.95
N ASP A 154 -12.86 11.62 20.74
CA ASP A 154 -12.41 10.25 20.46
C ASP A 154 -13.56 9.24 20.59
N ASP A 155 -14.44 9.42 21.57
CA ASP A 155 -15.61 8.55 21.79
C ASP A 155 -16.60 8.64 20.62
N GLU A 156 -16.92 9.85 20.16
CA GLU A 156 -17.78 10.05 18.99
C GLU A 156 -17.16 9.46 17.71
N ALA A 157 -15.83 9.58 17.54
CA ALA A 157 -15.13 8.97 16.42
C ALA A 157 -15.17 7.44 16.49
N LEU A 158 -14.97 6.85 17.68
CA LEU A 158 -15.05 5.40 17.90
C LEU A 158 -16.45 4.86 17.59
N ASP A 159 -17.50 5.55 18.04
CA ASP A 159 -18.89 5.19 17.77
C ASP A 159 -19.25 5.29 16.28
N ALA A 160 -18.56 6.15 15.53
CA ALA A 160 -18.74 6.32 14.09
C ALA A 160 -17.94 5.31 13.23
N VAL A 161 -17.06 4.48 13.84
CA VAL A 161 -16.32 3.43 13.12
C VAL A 161 -17.27 2.30 12.72
N ASP A 162 -17.32 2.00 11.43
CA ASP A 162 -18.05 0.85 10.90
C ASP A 162 -17.24 -0.43 11.17
N ALA A 163 -17.73 -1.23 12.12
CA ALA A 163 -17.08 -2.47 12.51
C ALA A 163 -16.99 -3.51 11.37
N SER A 164 -17.93 -3.49 10.41
CA SER A 164 -17.92 -4.43 9.30
C SER A 164 -16.78 -4.13 8.31
N ILE A 165 -16.52 -2.85 8.06
CA ILE A 165 -15.40 -2.40 7.22
C ILE A 165 -14.07 -2.65 7.91
N VAL A 166 -14.00 -2.45 9.23
CA VAL A 166 -12.80 -2.79 10.00
C VAL A 166 -12.49 -4.28 9.86
N ALA A 167 -13.47 -5.15 10.10
CA ALA A 167 -13.28 -6.60 9.97
C ALA A 167 -12.85 -7.00 8.55
N ASP A 168 -13.51 -6.45 7.52
CA ASP A 168 -13.15 -6.70 6.12
C ASP A 168 -11.73 -6.21 5.77
N LEU A 169 -11.31 -5.08 6.35
CA LEU A 169 -9.97 -4.54 6.12
C LEU A 169 -8.87 -5.41 6.75
N VAL A 170 -9.10 -6.04 7.91
CA VAL A 170 -8.14 -6.95 8.55
C VAL A 170 -7.68 -8.03 7.55
N ASP A 171 -8.63 -8.60 6.80
CA ASP A 171 -8.38 -9.71 5.86
C ASP A 171 -7.70 -9.26 4.55
N ARG A 172 -7.65 -7.95 4.28
CA ARG A 172 -7.18 -7.37 3.01
C ARG A 172 -5.83 -6.66 3.12
N VAL A 173 -5.33 -6.42 4.35
CA VAL A 173 -4.05 -5.74 4.57
C VAL A 173 -2.89 -6.72 4.55
N TRP A 174 -1.92 -6.45 3.68
CA TRP A 174 -0.70 -7.24 3.52
C TRP A 174 0.50 -6.41 3.95
N VAL A 175 1.44 -7.03 4.65
CA VAL A 175 2.71 -6.41 5.03
C VAL A 175 3.86 -7.19 4.42
N ILE A 176 4.61 -6.54 3.54
CA ILE A 176 5.76 -7.13 2.84
C ILE A 176 7.02 -6.38 3.27
N VAL A 177 7.96 -7.11 3.87
CA VAL A 177 9.30 -6.60 4.14
C VAL A 177 10.25 -7.14 3.08
N LEU A 178 10.69 -6.25 2.20
CA LEU A 178 11.69 -6.53 1.18
C LEU A 178 13.10 -6.28 1.71
N SER A 179 14.07 -6.82 0.99
CA SER A 179 15.49 -6.55 1.16
C SER A 179 16.15 -6.48 -0.20
N ASP A 180 17.27 -5.77 -0.30
CA ASP A 180 18.01 -5.65 -1.56
C ASP A 180 18.38 -7.03 -2.16
N LYS A 181 18.57 -8.05 -1.32
CA LYS A 181 18.86 -9.42 -1.76
C LYS A 181 17.63 -10.16 -2.27
N GLN A 182 16.45 -9.96 -1.67
CA GLN A 182 15.22 -10.61 -2.15
C GLN A 182 14.84 -10.12 -3.55
N GLU A 183 15.15 -8.87 -3.87
CA GLU A 183 14.92 -8.30 -5.19
C GLU A 183 15.77 -8.95 -6.29
N THR A 184 16.85 -9.66 -5.94
CA THR A 184 17.67 -10.40 -6.92
C THR A 184 17.24 -11.86 -7.07
N LEU A 185 16.26 -12.33 -6.28
CA LEU A 185 15.75 -13.73 -6.34
C LEU A 185 14.53 -13.88 -7.25
N VAL A 186 14.15 -12.82 -7.96
CA VAL A 186 13.05 -12.84 -8.93
C VAL A 186 13.55 -13.25 -10.32
N ILE A 187 12.62 -13.66 -11.19
CA ILE A 187 12.96 -14.04 -12.57
C ILE A 187 13.60 -12.86 -13.32
N SER A 188 14.43 -13.18 -14.31
CA SER A 188 15.03 -12.16 -15.17
C SER A 188 13.96 -11.43 -15.99
N ARG A 189 14.32 -10.26 -16.54
CA ARG A 189 13.41 -9.51 -17.42
C ARG A 189 13.14 -10.28 -18.70
N GLU A 190 14.14 -11.00 -19.19
CA GLU A 190 14.07 -11.86 -20.37
C GLU A 190 13.09 -13.01 -20.14
N ASP A 191 13.26 -13.78 -19.04
CA ASP A 191 12.36 -14.88 -18.69
C ASP A 191 10.93 -14.39 -18.49
N ARG A 192 10.76 -13.21 -17.86
CA ARG A 192 9.45 -12.59 -17.71
C ARG A 192 8.84 -12.25 -19.06
N ALA A 193 9.60 -11.68 -19.99
CA ALA A 193 9.10 -11.32 -21.32
C ALA A 193 8.61 -12.57 -22.07
N ASP A 194 9.34 -13.67 -21.98
CA ASP A 194 8.95 -14.94 -22.61
C ASP A 194 7.68 -15.52 -21.97
N LEU A 195 7.56 -15.48 -20.64
CA LEU A 195 6.33 -15.88 -19.95
C LEU A 195 5.12 -15.04 -20.38
N MET A 196 5.28 -13.72 -20.53
CA MET A 196 4.19 -12.84 -20.97
C MET A 196 3.78 -13.12 -22.42
N ARG A 197 4.74 -13.40 -23.32
CA ARG A 197 4.44 -13.84 -24.69
C ARG A 197 3.61 -15.12 -24.70
N ILE A 198 4.00 -16.10 -23.88
CA ILE A 198 3.26 -17.38 -23.78
C ILE A 198 1.84 -17.16 -23.28
N ARG A 199 1.61 -16.23 -22.33
CA ARG A 199 0.27 -15.92 -21.82
C ARG A 199 -0.64 -15.35 -22.90
N ILE A 200 -0.15 -14.34 -23.63
CA ILE A 200 -0.90 -13.71 -24.74
C ILE A 200 -1.31 -14.77 -25.78
N LEU A 201 -0.37 -15.62 -26.20
CA LEU A 201 -0.63 -16.67 -27.19
C LEU A 201 -1.65 -17.73 -26.73
N LYS A 202 -1.79 -17.93 -25.42
CA LYS A 202 -2.77 -18.88 -24.84
C LYS A 202 -4.16 -18.26 -24.68
N GLU A 203 -4.26 -16.95 -24.49
CA GLU A 203 -5.54 -16.24 -24.37
C GLU A 203 -6.21 -16.02 -25.74
N GLU A 204 -5.44 -16.08 -26.83
CA GLU A 204 -5.93 -15.95 -28.22
C GLU A 204 -6.43 -17.29 -28.83
N GLN A 205 -6.35 -18.41 -28.11
CA GLN A 205 -6.82 -19.75 -28.53
C GLN A 205 -8.12 -20.14 -27.81
#